data_AF-A0A7X5X5G2-F1
#
_entry.id   AF-A0A7X5X5G2-F1
#
_cell.length_a   1.000
_cell.length_b   1.000
_cell.length_c   1.000
_cell.angle_alpha   90.00
_cell.angle_beta   90.00
_cell.angle_gamma   90.00
#
_symmetry.space_group_name_H-M   'P 1'
#
loop_
_entity.id
_entity.type
_entity.pdbx_description
1 polymer ?
#
loop_
_entity_poly.entity_id
_entity_poly.type
_entity_poly.pdbx_seq_one_letter_code
_entity_poly.pdbx_strand_id
1 'polypeptide(L)'
;MTILNRERLFAASLHLRQGDAQQAKAVMLRRDGDRFIAAYDPERASLDTAAVLTRALLSSERITISEVILEGHDPDLTALYGAASKLLLDVEITSGPRTTEPTVKVRSQDPTQATYFIPEDWDLSEALDRLPAAFADARPEVARNLKRIEQAKKDSGGKIDHALDVVAVLVLETDDPDGVYDKVLHLLHQVRTARTTEAAPATAA
;
A
#
# COMPACT_ATOMS: atom_id res chain seq x y z
N MET A 1 6.08 -21.73 -19.09
CA MET A 1 5.73 -20.41 -19.62
C MET A 1 4.42 -19.99 -18.99
N THR A 2 4.50 -19.17 -17.96
CA THR A 2 3.40 -18.54 -17.22
C THR A 2 3.97 -17.16 -16.88
N ILE A 3 4.13 -16.30 -17.88
CA ILE A 3 3.12 -15.29 -18.23
C ILE A 3 2.46 -14.84 -16.93
N LEU A 4 3.02 -13.79 -16.35
CA LEU A 4 2.31 -12.55 -15.99
C LEU A 4 0.91 -12.50 -16.65
N ASN A 5 0.01 -13.37 -16.21
CA ASN A 5 -1.41 -13.28 -16.49
C ASN A 5 -1.87 -12.19 -15.52
N ARG A 6 -1.75 -10.92 -15.91
CA ARG A 6 -2.74 -10.23 -16.76
C ARG A 6 -4.09 -10.09 -16.07
N GLU A 7 -4.11 -10.18 -14.74
CA GLU A 7 -5.12 -9.51 -13.93
C GLU A 7 -4.38 -8.61 -12.95
N ARG A 8 -4.48 -7.30 -13.24
CA ARG A 8 -4.16 -6.10 -12.47
C ARG A 8 -2.71 -5.94 -11.96
N LEU A 9 -2.09 -4.85 -12.42
CA LEU A 9 -1.22 -4.04 -11.58
C LEU A 9 -2.14 -3.46 -10.49
N PHE A 10 -2.31 -4.17 -9.37
CA PHE A 10 -3.38 -3.97 -8.39
C PHE A 10 -3.10 -2.83 -7.41
N ALA A 11 -2.93 -1.61 -7.87
CA ALA A 11 -2.96 -0.43 -7.01
C ALA A 11 -4.27 0.30 -7.27
N ALA A 12 -5.28 0.06 -6.44
CA ALA A 12 -6.58 0.72 -6.57
C ALA A 12 -6.76 1.80 -5.50
N SER A 13 -7.46 2.87 -5.85
CA SER A 13 -7.91 3.85 -4.87
C SER A 13 -9.18 3.37 -4.19
N LEU A 14 -9.23 3.55 -2.87
CA LEU A 14 -10.40 3.30 -2.04
C LEU A 14 -10.97 4.64 -1.59
N HIS A 15 -12.20 4.91 -1.99
CA HIS A 15 -13.01 6.01 -1.49
C HIS A 15 -13.88 5.48 -0.34
N LEU A 16 -13.57 5.88 0.89
CA LEU A 16 -14.32 5.50 2.07
C LEU A 16 -15.19 6.68 2.49
N ARG A 17 -16.47 6.44 2.69
CA ARG A 17 -17.43 7.49 3.08
C ARG A 17 -18.39 7.00 4.13
N GLN A 18 -18.91 7.92 4.93
CA GLN A 18 -19.97 7.58 5.88
C GLN A 18 -21.26 7.24 5.12
N GLY A 19 -21.84 6.11 5.47
CA GLY A 19 -23.13 5.64 4.99
C GLY A 19 -24.26 5.93 5.98
N ASP A 20 -25.44 5.42 5.66
CA ASP A 20 -26.61 5.46 6.54
C ASP A 20 -26.54 4.34 7.61
N ALA A 21 -27.03 4.63 8.82
CA ALA A 21 -27.04 3.73 9.98
C ALA A 21 -27.96 2.50 9.85
N GLN A 22 -28.69 2.42 8.74
CA GLN A 22 -29.64 1.33 8.46
C GLN A 22 -29.08 0.25 7.54
N GLN A 23 -27.78 0.27 7.24
CA GLN A 23 -27.18 -0.70 6.33
C GLN A 23 -27.14 -2.11 6.94
N ALA A 24 -27.34 -3.12 6.09
CA ALA A 24 -27.35 -4.52 6.51
C ALA A 24 -25.96 -5.04 6.94
N LYS A 25 -24.89 -4.34 6.57
CA LYS A 25 -23.49 -4.70 6.86
C LYS A 25 -22.75 -3.48 7.37
N ALA A 26 -21.67 -3.72 8.13
CA ALA A 26 -20.78 -2.66 8.61
C ALA A 26 -20.14 -1.87 7.46
N VAL A 27 -19.85 -2.54 6.34
CA VAL A 27 -19.30 -1.92 5.13
C VAL A 27 -20.04 -2.45 3.89
N MET A 28 -20.47 -1.52 3.04
CA MET A 28 -21.01 -1.77 1.70
C MET A 28 -19.98 -1.36 0.65
N LEU A 29 -19.36 -2.34 0.01
CA LEU A 29 -18.33 -2.15 -1.00
C LEU A 29 -18.92 -2.25 -2.40
N ARG A 30 -18.57 -1.29 -3.27
CA ARG A 30 -18.86 -1.35 -4.71
C ARG A 30 -17.63 -0.93 -5.51
N ARG A 31 -17.56 -1.41 -6.75
CA ARG A 31 -16.56 -0.97 -7.72
C ARG A 31 -17.17 0.10 -8.63
N ASP A 32 -16.41 1.15 -8.88
CA ASP A 32 -16.77 2.24 -9.80
C ASP A 32 -15.59 2.48 -10.75
N GLY A 33 -15.57 1.76 -11.88
CA GLY A 33 -14.43 1.77 -12.79
C GLY A 33 -13.17 1.13 -12.18
N ASP A 34 -12.12 1.93 -12.02
CA ASP A 34 -10.82 1.56 -11.45
C ASP A 34 -10.72 1.78 -9.93
N ARG A 35 -11.64 2.55 -9.35
CA ARG A 35 -11.72 2.80 -7.91
C ARG A 35 -12.74 1.91 -7.21
N PHE A 36 -12.55 1.78 -5.91
CA PHE A 36 -13.50 1.17 -4.99
C PHE A 36 -14.17 2.24 -4.15
N ILE A 37 -15.46 2.08 -3.90
CA ILE A 37 -16.22 2.94 -3.01
C ILE A 37 -16.77 2.07 -1.90
N ALA A 38 -16.41 2.38 -0.67
CA ALA A 38 -16.93 1.77 0.54
C ALA A 38 -17.77 2.79 1.29
N ALA A 39 -19.02 2.44 1.57
CA ALA A 39 -19.83 3.16 2.54
C ALA A 39 -19.81 2.36 3.85
N TYR A 40 -19.48 3.01 4.97
CA TYR A 40 -19.48 2.37 6.28
C TYR A 40 -20.60 2.90 7.17
N ASP A 41 -21.17 2.02 7.98
CA ASP A 41 -22.15 2.38 8.98
C ASP A 41 -21.44 2.72 10.30
N PRO A 42 -21.48 4.00 10.75
CA PRO A 42 -20.77 4.43 11.95
C PRO A 42 -21.32 3.81 13.24
N GLU A 43 -22.56 3.30 13.26
CA GLU A 43 -23.11 2.60 14.42
C GLU A 43 -22.57 1.17 14.54
N ARG A 44 -21.98 0.63 13.47
CA ARG A 44 -21.48 -0.75 13.39
C ARG A 44 -19.97 -0.87 13.32
N ALA A 45 -19.29 0.12 12.76
CA ALA A 45 -17.84 0.16 12.65
C ALA A 45 -17.34 1.60 12.71
N SER A 46 -16.26 1.82 13.46
CA SER A 46 -15.48 3.05 13.36
C SER A 46 -14.84 3.16 11.98
N LEU A 47 -14.36 4.36 11.64
CA LEU A 47 -13.70 4.64 10.38
C LEU A 47 -12.47 3.75 10.14
N ASP A 48 -11.61 3.62 11.15
CA ASP A 48 -10.41 2.77 11.14
C ASP A 48 -10.80 1.30 10.90
N THR A 49 -11.79 0.80 11.63
CA THR A 49 -12.30 -0.57 11.48
C THR A 49 -12.88 -0.79 10.08
N ALA A 50 -13.61 0.18 9.55
CA ALA A 50 -14.15 0.11 8.20
C ALA A 50 -13.05 0.07 7.13
N ALA A 51 -11.98 0.88 7.29
CA ALA A 51 -10.83 0.88 6.40
C ALA A 51 -10.11 -0.49 6.41
N VAL A 52 -9.84 -1.03 7.60
CA VAL A 52 -9.22 -2.36 7.79
C VAL A 52 -10.08 -3.46 7.16
N LEU A 53 -11.38 -3.48 7.46
CA LEU A 53 -12.31 -4.48 6.91
C LEU A 53 -12.38 -4.41 5.39
N THR A 54 -12.44 -3.21 4.82
CA THR A 54 -12.46 -3.03 3.37
C THR A 54 -11.18 -3.53 2.72
N ARG A 55 -10.03 -3.22 3.31
CA ARG A 55 -8.72 -3.67 2.83
C ARG A 55 -8.60 -5.19 2.91
N ALA A 56 -9.06 -5.81 3.99
CA ALA A 56 -9.08 -7.27 4.13
C ALA A 56 -9.98 -7.93 3.08
N LEU A 57 -11.17 -7.38 2.82
CA LEU A 57 -12.08 -7.87 1.77
C LEU A 57 -11.42 -7.81 0.39
N LEU A 58 -10.81 -6.67 0.04
CA LEU A 58 -10.14 -6.48 -1.24
C LEU A 58 -8.88 -7.34 -1.38
N SER A 59 -8.10 -7.50 -0.32
CA SER A 59 -6.94 -8.38 -0.29
C SER A 59 -7.32 -9.85 -0.55
N SER A 60 -8.49 -10.31 -0.07
CA SER A 60 -9.00 -11.65 -0.38
C SER A 60 -9.28 -11.87 -1.88
N GLU A 61 -9.53 -10.78 -2.63
CA GLU A 61 -9.66 -10.75 -4.08
C GLU A 61 -8.34 -10.42 -4.80
N ARG A 62 -7.22 -10.44 -4.07
CA ARG A 62 -5.87 -10.07 -4.53
C ARG A 62 -5.74 -8.62 -5.00
N ILE A 63 -6.53 -7.72 -4.42
CA ILE A 63 -6.51 -6.29 -4.72
C ILE A 63 -5.76 -5.55 -3.61
N THR A 64 -4.63 -4.95 -3.96
CA THR A 64 -3.91 -4.02 -3.08
C THR A 64 -4.49 -2.61 -3.20
N ILE A 65 -4.68 -1.95 -2.06
CA ILE A 65 -5.11 -0.55 -1.99
C ILE A 65 -3.88 0.33 -1.85
N SER A 66 -3.66 1.21 -2.82
CA SER A 66 -2.51 2.13 -2.85
C SER A 66 -2.83 3.51 -2.32
N GLU A 67 -4.12 3.85 -2.25
CA GLU A 67 -4.59 5.16 -1.80
C GLU A 67 -5.94 5.01 -1.12
N VAL A 68 -6.09 5.65 0.04
CA VAL A 68 -7.37 5.79 0.74
C VAL A 68 -7.77 7.27 0.75
N ILE A 69 -8.97 7.55 0.24
CA ILE A 69 -9.58 8.88 0.19
C ILE A 69 -10.82 8.83 1.07
N LEU A 70 -10.90 9.73 2.06
CA LEU A 70 -12.03 9.80 2.98
C LEU A 70 -13.01 10.87 2.51
N GLU A 71 -14.10 10.46 1.85
CA GLU A 71 -15.08 11.43 1.34
C GLU A 71 -15.93 11.99 2.48
N GLY A 72 -16.03 13.33 2.53
CA GLY A 72 -16.82 14.02 3.55
C GLY A 72 -16.18 14.04 4.95
N HIS A 73 -14.93 13.64 5.07
CA HIS A 73 -14.16 13.71 6.31
C HIS A 73 -13.23 14.92 6.31
N ASP A 74 -12.61 15.17 7.45
CA ASP A 74 -11.58 16.20 7.60
C ASP A 74 -10.43 16.02 6.56
N PRO A 75 -9.96 17.11 5.91
CA PRO A 75 -8.89 17.03 4.92
C PRO A 75 -7.56 16.51 5.47
N ASP A 76 -7.20 16.85 6.72
CA ASP A 76 -5.95 16.41 7.34
C ASP A 76 -6.03 14.93 7.68
N LEU A 77 -7.21 14.47 8.13
CA LEU A 77 -7.49 13.04 8.30
C LEU A 77 -7.39 12.28 6.96
N THR A 78 -7.89 12.87 5.88
CA THR A 78 -7.77 12.31 4.53
C THR A 78 -6.32 12.22 4.08
N ALA A 79 -5.54 13.29 4.29
CA ALA A 79 -4.12 13.32 3.94
C ALA A 79 -3.32 12.26 4.71
N LEU A 80 -3.62 12.10 6.00
CA LEU A 80 -3.03 11.09 6.87
C LEU A 80 -3.32 9.65 6.38
N TYR A 81 -4.59 9.31 6.14
CA TYR A 81 -4.96 7.99 5.63
C TYR A 81 -4.36 7.73 4.24
N GLY A 82 -4.34 8.76 3.38
CA GLY A 82 -3.69 8.70 2.08
C GLY A 82 -2.19 8.41 2.19
N ALA A 83 -1.48 9.12 3.07
CA ALA A 83 -0.04 8.92 3.28
C ALA A 83 0.27 7.54 3.89
N ALA A 84 -0.49 7.12 4.91
CA ALA A 84 -0.34 5.80 5.53
C ALA A 84 -0.58 4.67 4.52
N SER A 85 -1.59 4.80 3.66
CA SER A 85 -1.91 3.77 2.65
C SER A 85 -0.80 3.55 1.61
N LYS A 86 -0.03 4.59 1.26
CA LYS A 86 1.14 4.47 0.37
C LYS A 86 2.27 3.63 0.98
N LEU A 87 2.29 3.51 2.31
CA LEU A 87 3.20 2.66 3.06
C LEU A 87 2.58 1.31 3.45
N LEU A 88 1.40 0.98 2.90
CA LEU A 88 0.58 -0.18 3.24
C LEU A 88 0.26 -0.27 4.74
N LEU A 89 0.08 0.89 5.38
CA LEU A 89 -0.29 0.97 6.79
C LEU A 89 -1.80 1.15 6.94
N ASP A 90 -2.38 0.43 7.89
CA ASP A 90 -3.67 0.79 8.50
C ASP A 90 -3.47 2.02 9.40
N VAL A 91 -4.54 2.74 9.70
CA VAL A 91 -4.53 3.85 10.67
C VAL A 91 -5.52 3.51 11.77
N GLU A 92 -5.10 3.67 13.02
CA GLU A 92 -5.98 3.55 14.18
C GLU A 92 -5.78 4.74 15.11
N ILE A 93 -6.87 5.47 15.39
CA ILE A 93 -6.88 6.53 16.37
C ILE A 93 -7.33 5.90 17.69
N THR A 94 -6.43 5.88 18.67
CA THR A 94 -6.66 5.16 19.93
C THR A 94 -6.89 6.10 21.09
N SER A 95 -7.92 5.81 21.88
CA SER A 95 -8.12 6.41 23.19
C SER A 95 -7.37 5.60 24.27
N GLY A 96 -6.59 6.28 25.10
CA GLY A 96 -5.97 5.70 26.30
C GLY A 96 -4.45 5.80 26.41
N PRO A 97 -3.88 5.41 27.57
CA PRO A 97 -2.50 5.73 27.96
C PRO A 97 -1.41 4.90 27.24
N ARG A 98 -1.79 4.02 26.31
CA ARG A 98 -0.86 3.06 25.69
C ARG A 98 0.08 3.69 24.66
N THR A 99 -0.22 4.89 24.22
CA THR A 99 0.52 5.58 23.16
C THR A 99 0.51 7.07 23.50
N THR A 100 1.67 7.62 23.82
CA THR A 100 1.86 9.06 24.09
C THR A 100 2.33 9.82 22.87
N GLU A 101 2.77 9.11 21.82
CA GLU A 101 3.21 9.67 20.54
C GLU A 101 2.78 8.71 19.41
N PRO A 102 2.60 9.20 18.18
CA PRO A 102 2.27 8.34 17.04
C PRO A 102 3.35 7.28 16.77
N THR A 103 2.93 6.04 16.50
CA THR A 103 3.86 4.91 16.32
C THR A 103 3.32 3.86 15.35
N VAL A 104 4.21 3.19 14.62
CA VAL A 104 3.85 2.04 13.77
C VAL A 104 4.10 0.74 14.53
N LYS A 105 3.11 -0.15 14.57
CA LYS A 105 3.29 -1.52 15.07
C LYS A 105 2.85 -2.54 14.04
N VAL A 106 3.67 -3.56 13.84
CA VAL A 106 3.35 -4.72 13.01
C VAL A 106 2.56 -5.71 13.88
N ARG A 107 1.31 -6.01 13.51
CA ARG A 107 0.39 -6.83 14.31
C ARG A 107 0.53 -8.33 14.05
N SER A 108 1.24 -8.72 13.00
CA SER A 108 1.33 -10.09 12.49
C SER A 108 2.70 -10.33 11.87
N GLN A 109 2.99 -11.58 11.49
CA GLN A 109 4.10 -11.88 10.57
C GLN A 109 3.80 -11.40 9.14
N ASP A 110 2.54 -11.10 8.84
CA ASP A 110 2.13 -10.49 7.58
C ASP A 110 2.49 -8.99 7.59
N PRO A 111 3.43 -8.55 6.73
CA PRO A 111 3.89 -7.17 6.72
C PRO A 111 2.86 -6.18 6.18
N THR A 112 1.79 -6.68 5.54
CA THR A 112 0.64 -5.86 5.13
C THR A 112 -0.29 -5.54 6.30
N GLN A 113 -0.07 -6.16 7.47
CA GLN A 113 -0.82 -5.95 8.71
C GLN A 113 -0.01 -5.09 9.70
N ALA A 114 0.46 -3.95 9.22
CA ALA A 114 1.08 -2.92 10.04
C ALA A 114 0.12 -1.74 10.23
N THR A 115 0.05 -1.22 11.45
CA THR A 115 -0.88 -0.15 11.82
C THR A 115 -0.12 1.05 12.35
N TYR A 116 -0.45 2.23 11.86
CA TYR A 116 -0.06 3.50 12.43
C TYR A 116 -1.07 3.92 13.50
N PHE A 117 -0.61 3.93 14.74
CA PHE A 117 -1.40 4.29 15.91
C PHE A 117 -1.19 5.75 16.25
N ILE A 118 -2.29 6.48 16.43
CA ILE A 118 -2.28 7.90 16.75
C ILE A 118 -3.10 8.11 18.02
N PRO A 119 -2.57 8.80 19.04
CA PRO A 119 -3.37 9.18 20.20
C PRO A 119 -4.51 10.11 19.79
N GLU A 120 -5.71 9.91 20.34
CA GLU A 120 -6.91 10.70 19.99
C GLU A 120 -6.72 12.22 20.13
N ASP A 121 -5.95 12.66 21.13
CA ASP A 121 -5.67 14.07 21.40
C ASP A 121 -4.48 14.64 20.59
N TRP A 122 -3.89 13.86 19.69
CA TRP A 122 -2.72 14.29 18.91
C TRP A 122 -3.12 15.08 17.67
N ASP A 123 -2.32 16.10 17.33
CA ASP A 123 -2.52 16.87 16.11
C ASP A 123 -2.29 16.02 14.85
N LEU A 124 -3.24 16.03 13.92
CA LEU A 124 -3.19 15.18 12.72
C LEU A 124 -2.06 15.60 11.75
N SER A 125 -1.73 16.89 11.69
CA SER A 125 -0.62 17.37 10.86
C SER A 125 0.71 16.92 11.46
N GLU A 126 0.89 17.04 12.78
CA GLU A 126 2.06 16.48 13.46
C GLU A 126 2.15 14.95 13.29
N ALA A 127 1.03 14.24 13.38
CA ALA A 127 0.99 12.80 13.14
C ALA A 127 1.36 12.45 11.70
N LEU A 128 0.93 13.24 10.71
CA LEU A 128 1.32 13.08 9.32
C LEU A 128 2.84 13.30 9.14
N ASP A 129 3.40 14.33 9.77
CA ASP A 129 4.84 14.63 9.71
C ASP A 129 5.70 13.55 10.37
N ARG A 130 5.18 12.88 11.41
CA ARG A 130 5.87 11.80 12.13
C ARG A 130 5.80 10.44 11.43
N LEU A 131 4.84 10.25 10.53
CA LEU A 131 4.59 8.97 9.86
C LEU A 131 5.86 8.36 9.20
N PRO A 132 6.69 9.12 8.44
CA PRO A 132 7.88 8.54 7.82
C PRO A 132 8.91 8.04 8.83
N ALA A 133 9.09 8.76 9.94
CA ALA A 133 10.02 8.38 11.00
C ALA A 133 9.51 7.15 11.75
N ALA A 134 8.24 7.15 12.16
CA ALA A 134 7.60 6.02 12.83
C ALA A 134 7.64 4.74 11.96
N PHE A 135 7.44 4.87 10.65
CA PHE A 135 7.59 3.76 9.71
C PHE A 135 9.04 3.26 9.61
N ALA A 136 10.01 4.17 9.50
CA ALA A 136 11.42 3.80 9.42
C ALA A 136 11.93 3.12 10.69
N ASP A 137 11.45 3.52 11.86
CA ASP A 137 11.77 2.88 13.13
C ASP A 137 11.19 1.45 13.20
N ALA A 138 9.98 1.24 12.69
CA ALA A 138 9.34 -0.08 12.65
C ALA A 138 9.92 -1.01 11.57
N ARG A 139 10.29 -0.47 10.39
CA ARG A 139 10.75 -1.23 9.21
C ARG A 139 12.00 -0.59 8.57
N PRO A 140 13.16 -0.61 9.26
CA PRO A 140 14.34 0.15 8.85
C PRO A 140 14.95 -0.32 7.52
N GLU A 141 14.87 -1.62 7.21
CA GLU A 141 15.41 -2.16 5.96
C GLU A 141 14.57 -1.76 4.76
N VAL A 142 13.25 -1.85 4.88
CA VAL A 142 12.32 -1.38 3.86
C VAL A 142 12.46 0.12 3.66
N ALA A 143 12.47 0.92 4.73
CA ALA A 143 12.63 2.37 4.61
C ALA A 143 13.93 2.78 3.92
N ARG A 144 15.05 2.10 4.21
CA ARG A 144 16.33 2.33 3.51
C ARG A 144 16.22 2.03 2.02
N ASN A 145 15.55 0.93 1.64
CA ASN A 145 15.41 0.55 0.24
C ASN A 145 14.44 1.47 -0.51
N LEU A 146 13.32 1.87 0.09
CA LEU A 146 12.43 2.88 -0.50
C LEU A 146 13.16 4.20 -0.77
N LYS A 147 14.02 4.64 0.16
CA LYS A 147 14.87 5.83 -0.04
C LYS A 147 15.85 5.66 -1.20
N ARG A 148 16.45 4.48 -1.36
CA ARG A 148 17.35 4.16 -2.49
C ARG A 148 16.59 4.16 -3.81
N ILE A 149 15.39 3.59 -3.84
CA ILE A 149 14.51 3.58 -5.01
C ILE A 149 14.16 5.01 -5.43
N GLU A 150 13.76 5.85 -4.48
CA GLU A 150 13.45 7.26 -4.75
C GLU A 150 14.66 8.03 -5.29
N GLN A 151 15.86 7.76 -4.77
CA GLN A 151 17.09 8.33 -5.33
C GLN A 151 17.34 7.83 -6.76
N ALA A 152 17.15 6.54 -7.03
CA ALA A 152 17.31 5.97 -8.37
C ALA A 152 16.32 6.56 -9.38
N LYS A 153 15.08 6.89 -8.96
CA LYS A 153 14.11 7.60 -9.81
C LYS A 153 14.67 8.95 -10.25
N LYS A 154 15.15 9.75 -9.29
CA LYS A 154 15.80 11.06 -9.55
C LYS A 154 16.99 10.93 -10.49
N ASP A 155 17.89 9.98 -10.21
CA ASP A 155 19.11 9.77 -11.02
C ASP A 155 18.78 9.29 -12.45
N SER A 156 17.69 8.55 -12.62
CA SER A 156 17.25 8.05 -13.93
C SER A 156 16.56 9.10 -14.81
N GLY A 157 16.21 10.26 -14.24
CA GLY A 157 15.43 11.30 -14.91
C GLY A 157 14.05 10.82 -15.34
N GLY A 158 13.41 9.93 -14.57
CA GLY A 158 12.04 9.48 -14.82
C GLY A 158 11.89 8.26 -15.73
N LYS A 159 12.97 7.81 -16.40
CA LYS A 159 12.88 6.81 -17.49
C LYS A 159 12.42 5.42 -17.03
N ILE A 160 12.63 5.09 -15.76
CA ILE A 160 12.32 3.78 -15.19
C ILE A 160 11.42 3.89 -13.96
N ASP A 161 10.80 5.05 -13.73
CA ASP A 161 10.01 5.33 -12.53
C ASP A 161 8.92 4.30 -12.30
N HIS A 162 8.18 3.93 -13.35
CA HIS A 162 7.14 2.92 -13.23
C HIS A 162 7.67 1.56 -12.77
N ALA A 163 8.83 1.13 -13.28
CA ALA A 163 9.44 -0.13 -12.85
C ALA A 163 9.93 -0.04 -11.40
N LEU A 164 10.48 1.10 -11.01
CA LEU A 164 10.91 1.39 -9.64
C LEU A 164 9.74 1.47 -8.66
N ASP A 165 8.59 1.99 -9.08
CA ASP A 165 7.35 2.01 -8.30
C ASP A 165 6.82 0.60 -8.07
N VAL A 166 6.85 -0.26 -9.09
CA VAL A 166 6.50 -1.68 -8.94
C VAL A 166 7.44 -2.38 -7.95
N VAL A 167 8.74 -2.11 -8.02
CA VAL A 167 9.70 -2.65 -7.04
C VAL A 167 9.40 -2.13 -5.63
N ALA A 168 9.11 -0.84 -5.46
CA ALA A 168 8.78 -0.26 -4.16
C ALA A 168 7.54 -0.94 -3.53
N VAL A 169 6.49 -1.17 -4.32
CA VAL A 169 5.29 -1.89 -3.85
C VAL A 169 5.63 -3.32 -3.44
N LEU A 170 6.39 -4.05 -4.25
CA LEU A 170 6.78 -5.43 -3.90
C LEU A 170 7.59 -5.48 -2.61
N VAL A 171 8.53 -4.55 -2.41
CA VAL A 171 9.31 -4.44 -1.16
C VAL A 171 8.40 -4.20 0.05
N LEU A 172 7.39 -3.34 -0.10
CA LEU A 172 6.41 -3.07 0.96
C LEU A 172 5.55 -4.30 1.28
N GLU A 173 5.07 -5.00 0.26
CA GLU A 173 4.21 -6.18 0.36
C GLU A 173 4.93 -7.41 0.92
N THR A 174 6.22 -7.61 0.60
CA THR A 174 6.96 -8.80 1.04
C THR A 174 7.76 -8.59 2.33
N ASP A 175 8.09 -7.34 2.66
CA ASP A 175 9.10 -7.02 3.69
C ASP A 175 10.46 -7.66 3.44
N ASP A 176 10.73 -8.03 2.19
CA ASP A 176 11.94 -8.73 1.75
C ASP A 176 12.54 -7.99 0.54
N PRO A 177 13.31 -6.91 0.78
CA PRO A 177 13.93 -6.17 -0.31
C PRO A 177 14.87 -7.02 -1.15
N ASP A 178 15.68 -7.86 -0.51
CA ASP A 178 16.71 -8.66 -1.17
C ASP A 178 16.08 -9.72 -2.08
N GLY A 179 15.07 -10.45 -1.60
CA GLY A 179 14.33 -11.41 -2.42
C GLY A 179 13.59 -10.75 -3.60
N VAL A 180 13.08 -9.52 -3.43
CA VAL A 180 12.49 -8.76 -4.54
C VAL A 180 13.54 -8.43 -5.60
N TYR A 181 14.70 -7.90 -5.20
CA TYR A 181 15.77 -7.59 -6.15
C TYR A 181 16.27 -8.82 -6.89
N ASP A 182 16.48 -9.95 -6.19
CA ASP A 182 16.89 -11.22 -6.79
C ASP A 182 15.87 -11.70 -7.83
N LYS A 183 14.58 -11.61 -7.50
CA LYS A 183 13.51 -12.02 -8.43
C LYS A 183 13.45 -11.13 -9.66
N VAL A 184 13.57 -9.82 -9.49
CA VAL A 184 13.57 -8.85 -10.60
C VAL A 184 14.78 -9.08 -11.50
N LEU A 185 15.98 -9.25 -10.93
CA LEU A 185 17.20 -9.54 -11.70
C LEU A 185 17.06 -10.85 -12.49
N HIS A 186 16.49 -11.89 -11.87
CA HIS A 186 16.23 -13.16 -12.55
C HIS A 186 15.29 -12.97 -13.75
N LEU A 187 14.20 -12.22 -13.60
CA LEU A 187 13.26 -11.93 -14.69
C LEU A 187 13.91 -11.13 -15.82
N LEU A 188 14.73 -10.13 -15.50
CA LEU A 188 15.46 -9.35 -16.50
C LEU A 188 16.43 -10.24 -17.29
N HIS A 189 17.13 -11.16 -16.63
CA HIS A 189 17.98 -12.15 -17.31
C HIS A 189 17.18 -13.08 -18.23
N GLN A 190 16.00 -13.54 -17.81
CA GLN A 190 15.12 -14.36 -18.65
C GLN A 190 14.63 -13.59 -19.89
N VAL A 191 14.22 -12.33 -19.75
CA VAL A 191 13.77 -11.52 -20.89
C VAL A 191 14.93 -11.23 -21.85
N ARG A 192 16.12 -10.95 -21.31
CA ARG A 192 17.32 -10.73 -22.14
C ARG A 192 17.68 -11.99 -22.92
N THR A 193 17.75 -13.14 -22.26
CA THR A 193 18.08 -14.42 -22.93
C THR A 193 17.03 -14.78 -23.99
N ALA A 194 15.75 -14.62 -23.71
CA ALA A 194 14.67 -14.84 -24.68
C ALA A 194 14.81 -13.96 -25.93
N ARG A 195 15.02 -12.64 -25.76
CA ARG A 195 15.21 -11.70 -26.88
C ARG A 195 16.46 -12.01 -27.70
N THR A 196 17.53 -12.46 -27.04
CA THR A 196 18.77 -12.83 -27.72
C THR A 196 18.60 -14.11 -28.56
N THR A 197 17.71 -15.01 -28.12
CA THR A 197 17.39 -16.26 -28.82
C THR A 197 16.45 -16.04 -30.01
N GLU A 198 15.47 -15.13 -29.89
CA GLU A 198 14.60 -14.74 -31.02
C GLU A 198 15.35 -13.95 -32.11
N ALA A 199 16.39 -13.21 -31.74
CA ALA A 199 17.21 -12.44 -32.68
C ALA A 199 18.32 -13.28 -33.34
N ALA A 200 18.50 -14.54 -32.95
CA ALA A 200 19.47 -15.43 -33.59
C ALA A 200 18.96 -15.82 -34.99
N PRO A 201 19.71 -15.58 -36.08
CA PRO A 201 19.28 -16.00 -37.40
C PRO A 201 19.17 -17.53 -37.42
N ALA A 202 18.04 -18.03 -37.93
CA ALA A 202 17.86 -19.45 -38.17
C ALA A 202 19.03 -19.93 -39.03
N THR A 203 19.93 -20.73 -38.44
CA THR A 203 21.00 -21.37 -39.17
C THR A 203 20.33 -22.43 -40.03
N ALA A 204 20.13 -22.10 -41.31
CA ALA A 204 19.57 -23.02 -42.29
C ALA A 204 20.49 -24.24 -42.41
N ALA A 205 19.89 -25.43 -42.27
CA ALA A 205 20.50 -26.71 -42.62
C ALA A 205 20.18 -27.06 -44.08
#